data_AF-A0A832A9T6-F1
#
_entry.id   AF-A0A832A9T6-F1
#
_cell.length_a   1.000
_cell.length_b   1.000
_cell.length_c   1.000
_cell.angle_alpha   90.00
_cell.angle_beta   90.00
_cell.angle_gamma   90.00
#
_symmetry.space_group_name_H-M   'P 1'
#
loop_
_entity.id
_entity.type
_entity.pdbx_description
1 polymer ?
#
loop_
_entity_poly.entity_id
_entity_poly.type
_entity_poly.pdbx_seq_one_letter_code
_entity_poly.pdbx_strand_id
1 'polypeptide(L)'
;MAKSKDQKIKEDLLGKVRKPQVGEYVPDRESVSGPLLQSGTVIRAGCTRCGYCLEILESAAERLAELAGVEKPEIWEGYYFEAHRCPICDTDYSEVSLKRIDDLP
;
A
#
# COMPACT_ATOMS: atom_id res chain seq x y z
N MET A 1 14.96 22.50 -11.88
CA MET A 1 15.09 21.03 -11.99
C MET A 1 14.75 20.64 -13.42
N ALA A 2 15.70 20.08 -14.19
CA ALA A 2 15.46 19.72 -15.59
C ALA A 2 14.53 18.50 -15.65
N LYS A 3 13.43 18.59 -16.41
CA LYS A 3 12.52 17.45 -16.65
C LYS A 3 13.28 16.36 -17.42
N SER A 4 13.15 15.11 -16.99
CA SER A 4 13.72 13.97 -17.70
C SER A 4 13.21 13.92 -19.15
N LYS A 5 14.07 13.49 -20.09
CA LYS A 5 13.76 13.41 -21.54
C LYS A 5 12.48 12.61 -21.80
N ASP A 6 12.23 11.58 -20.99
CA ASP A 6 11.04 10.72 -21.08
C ASP A 6 9.75 11.42 -20.70
N GLN A 7 9.81 12.37 -19.76
CA GLN A 7 8.63 13.14 -19.35
C GLN A 7 8.18 14.09 -20.46
N LYS A 8 9.12 14.61 -21.26
CA LYS A 8 8.83 15.48 -22.40
C LYS A 8 8.11 14.72 -23.51
N ILE A 9 8.58 13.52 -23.85
CA ILE A 9 7.96 12.65 -24.86
C ILE A 9 6.52 12.26 -24.45
N LYS A 10 6.32 11.93 -23.17
CA LYS A 10 4.98 11.62 -22.64
C LYS A 10 4.04 12.82 -22.70
N GLU A 11 4.52 14.02 -22.37
CA GLU A 11 3.75 15.27 -22.45
C GLU A 11 3.38 15.63 -23.91
N ASP A 12 4.27 15.39 -24.87
CA ASP A 12 4.03 15.66 -26.30
C ASP A 12 3.00 14.70 -26.92
N LEU A 13 2.97 13.44 -26.49
CA LEU A 13 2.05 12.41 -27.01
C LEU A 13 0.67 12.44 -26.36
N LEU A 14 0.58 12.74 -25.06
CA LEU A 14 -0.64 12.58 -24.25
C LEU A 14 -1.17 13.92 -23.69
N GLY A 15 -0.49 15.03 -23.96
CA GLY A 15 -0.73 16.29 -23.26
C GLY A 15 -0.21 16.29 -21.82
N LYS A 16 -0.54 17.32 -21.04
CA LYS A 16 -0.18 17.37 -19.61
C LYS A 16 -0.94 16.29 -18.83
N VAL A 17 -0.32 15.13 -18.67
CA VAL A 17 -0.83 14.07 -17.79
C VAL A 17 -0.60 14.50 -16.34
N ARG A 18 -1.66 14.93 -15.66
CA ARG A 18 -1.66 15.07 -14.20
C ARG A 18 -2.09 13.75 -13.60
N LYS A 19 -1.32 13.25 -12.63
CA LYS A 19 -1.76 12.12 -11.80
C LYS A 19 -3.01 12.60 -11.04
N PRO A 20 -4.17 11.91 -11.14
CA PRO A 20 -5.34 12.30 -10.38
C PRO A 20 -4.97 12.31 -8.89
N GLN A 21 -5.27 13.41 -8.21
CA GLN A 21 -5.21 13.46 -6.75
C GLN A 21 -6.47 12.77 -6.26
N VAL A 22 -6.31 11.52 -5.89
CA VAL A 22 -7.34 10.75 -5.23
C VAL A 22 -7.24 11.07 -3.73
N GLY A 23 -8.37 11.30 -3.07
CA GLY A 23 -8.43 11.70 -1.66
C GLY A 23 -7.84 10.64 -0.72
N GLU A 24 -7.82 10.94 0.58
CA GLU A 24 -7.46 9.94 1.58
C GLU A 24 -8.52 8.82 1.60
N TYR A 25 -8.07 7.61 1.30
CA TYR A 25 -8.81 6.37 1.42
C TYR A 25 -8.58 5.78 2.80
N VAL A 26 -9.66 5.34 3.43
CA VAL A 26 -9.58 4.47 4.59
C VAL A 26 -9.83 3.04 4.09
N PRO A 27 -8.91 2.09 4.29
CA PRO A 27 -9.15 0.69 3.96
C PRO A 27 -10.42 0.22 4.68
N ASP A 28 -11.39 -0.30 3.94
CA ASP A 28 -12.60 -0.86 4.52
C ASP A 28 -12.34 -2.29 5.04
N ARG A 29 -13.18 -2.73 5.98
CA ARG A 29 -13.02 -4.05 6.60
C ARG A 29 -13.03 -5.19 5.60
N GLU A 30 -13.94 -5.15 4.62
CA GLU A 30 -14.08 -6.22 3.61
C GLU A 30 -12.79 -6.37 2.78
N SER A 31 -12.15 -5.26 2.43
CA SER A 31 -10.91 -5.24 1.65
C SER A 31 -9.71 -5.86 2.36
N VAL A 32 -9.67 -5.80 3.70
CA VAL A 32 -8.54 -6.31 4.49
C VAL A 32 -8.83 -7.68 5.12
N SER A 33 -10.08 -8.00 5.43
CA SER A 33 -10.49 -9.21 6.14
C SER A 33 -10.88 -10.39 5.23
N GLY A 34 -10.96 -10.18 3.91
CA GLY A 34 -11.30 -11.24 2.97
C GLY A 34 -10.33 -12.44 2.99
N PRO A 35 -10.67 -13.59 2.40
CA PRO A 35 -9.72 -14.70 2.27
C PRO A 35 -8.54 -14.29 1.39
N LEU A 36 -7.30 -14.60 1.80
CA LEU A 36 -6.11 -14.38 0.99
C LEU A 36 -6.16 -15.29 -0.25
N LEU A 37 -5.97 -14.70 -1.42
CA LEU A 37 -6.13 -15.39 -2.71
C LEU A 37 -4.80 -15.91 -3.26
N GLN A 38 -3.70 -15.21 -2.97
CA GLN A 38 -2.38 -15.56 -3.46
C GLN A 38 -1.65 -16.46 -2.47
N SER A 39 -1.21 -17.62 -2.94
CA SER A 39 -0.45 -18.58 -2.14
C SER A 39 0.81 -17.96 -1.52
N GLY A 40 1.01 -18.22 -0.22
CA GLY A 40 2.16 -17.73 0.55
C GLY A 40 2.03 -16.30 1.06
N THR A 41 0.93 -15.60 0.77
CA THR A 41 0.63 -14.33 1.43
C THR A 41 0.08 -14.57 2.83
N VAL A 42 0.34 -13.64 3.74
CA VAL A 42 0.02 -13.77 5.18
C VAL A 42 -0.80 -12.60 5.72
N ILE A 43 -0.80 -11.46 5.01
CA ILE A 43 -1.43 -10.22 5.45
C ILE A 43 -1.73 -9.33 4.25
N ARG A 44 -2.56 -8.30 4.43
CA ARG A 44 -2.79 -7.25 3.43
C ARG A 44 -2.19 -5.91 3.82
N ALA A 45 -1.83 -5.11 2.82
CA ALA A 45 -1.46 -3.71 2.97
C ALA A 45 -2.43 -2.80 2.19
N GLY A 46 -3.17 -1.95 2.91
CA GLY A 46 -4.07 -0.95 2.35
C GLY A 46 -3.37 0.39 2.15
N CYS A 47 -3.49 0.97 0.95
CA CYS A 47 -2.92 2.27 0.60
C CYS A 47 -3.94 3.40 0.80
N THR A 48 -3.67 4.33 1.72
CA THR A 48 -4.57 5.45 1.98
C THR A 48 -4.53 6.54 0.91
N ARG A 49 -3.60 6.49 -0.06
CA ARG A 49 -3.57 7.45 -1.17
C ARG A 49 -4.30 7.00 -2.42
N CYS A 50 -4.23 5.71 -2.76
CA CYS A 50 -4.80 5.20 -4.01
C CYS A 50 -5.87 4.13 -3.81
N GLY A 51 -6.16 3.74 -2.57
CA GLY A 51 -7.21 2.78 -2.22
C GLY A 51 -6.90 1.32 -2.56
N TYR A 52 -5.71 1.03 -3.10
CA TYR A 52 -5.31 -0.35 -3.41
C TYR A 52 -5.00 -1.11 -2.13
N CYS A 53 -5.51 -2.34 -2.06
CA CYS A 53 -5.19 -3.31 -1.02
C CYS A 53 -4.38 -4.46 -1.66
N LEU A 54 -3.19 -4.73 -1.13
CA LEU A 54 -2.23 -5.67 -1.70
C LEU A 54 -2.00 -6.83 -0.74
N GLU A 55 -2.01 -8.06 -1.23
CA GLU A 55 -1.64 -9.24 -0.43
C GLU A 55 -0.12 -9.37 -0.35
N ILE A 56 0.39 -9.62 0.86
CA ILE A 56 1.82 -9.48 1.20
C ILE A 56 2.35 -10.82 1.67
N LEU A 57 3.50 -11.22 1.11
CA LEU A 57 4.27 -12.39 1.53
C LEU A 57 4.93 -12.15 2.90
N GLU A 58 5.22 -13.21 3.65
CA GLU A 58 5.79 -13.10 4.99
C GLU A 58 7.08 -12.26 5.05
N SER A 59 8.04 -12.48 4.14
CA SER A 59 9.28 -11.71 4.11
C SER A 59 9.08 -10.21 3.83
N ALA A 60 8.02 -9.86 3.10
CA ALA A 60 7.65 -8.47 2.87
C ALA A 60 6.90 -7.89 4.08
N ALA A 61 6.06 -8.69 4.75
CA ALA A 61 5.37 -8.29 5.97
C ALA A 61 6.36 -7.98 7.11
N GLU A 62 7.42 -8.77 7.25
CA GLU A 62 8.51 -8.51 8.20
C GLU A 62 9.19 -7.16 7.94
N ARG A 63 9.52 -6.88 6.68
CA ARG A 63 10.08 -5.58 6.27
C ARG A 63 9.12 -4.42 6.54
N LEU A 64 7.82 -4.61 6.34
CA LEU A 64 6.82 -3.59 6.65
C LEU A 64 6.69 -3.35 8.16
N ALA A 65 6.81 -4.40 8.98
CA ALA A 65 6.84 -4.26 10.44
C ALA A 65 8.08 -3.47 10.90
N GLU A 66 9.26 -3.76 10.33
CA GLU A 66 10.48 -3.00 10.55
C GLU A 66 10.32 -1.52 10.16
N LEU A 67 9.73 -1.24 8.99
CA LEU A 67 9.45 0.13 8.52
C LEU A 67 8.44 0.86 9.42
N ALA A 68 7.47 0.16 9.98
CA ALA A 68 6.52 0.69 10.94
C ALA A 68 7.12 0.86 12.35
N GLY A 69 8.33 0.35 12.60
CA GLY A 69 8.98 0.38 13.90
C GLY A 69 8.26 -0.46 14.95
N VAL A 70 7.59 -1.53 14.54
CA VAL A 70 6.85 -2.46 15.42
C VAL A 70 7.48 -3.85 15.41
N GLU A 71 7.29 -4.59 16.50
CA GLU A 71 7.66 -6.00 16.53
C GLU A 71 6.73 -6.83 15.65
N LYS A 72 7.30 -7.85 14.99
CA LYS A 72 6.53 -8.85 14.23
C LYS A 72 5.58 -9.58 15.20
N PRO A 73 4.27 -9.65 14.92
CA PRO A 73 3.35 -10.48 15.70
C PRO A 73 3.64 -11.97 15.47
N GLU A 74 3.33 -12.82 16.47
CA GLU A 74 3.47 -14.28 16.33
C GLU A 74 2.58 -14.84 15.20
N ILE A 75 1.41 -14.22 14.99
CA ILE A 75 0.42 -14.59 13.97
C ILE A 75 -0.04 -13.30 13.28
N TRP A 76 -0.01 -13.29 11.95
CA TRP A 76 -0.43 -12.14 11.13
C TRP A 76 -1.95 -11.97 11.02
N GLU A 77 -2.71 -13.03 11.27
CA GLU A 77 -4.16 -13.04 11.21
C GLU A 77 -4.78 -11.99 12.15
N GLY A 78 -5.79 -11.27 11.65
CA GLY A 78 -6.44 -10.17 12.38
C GLY A 78 -5.72 -8.82 12.29
N TYR A 79 -4.58 -8.75 11.60
CA TYR A 79 -3.87 -7.51 11.33
C TYR A 79 -3.90 -7.13 9.85
N TYR A 80 -3.64 -5.87 9.56
CA TYR A 80 -3.33 -5.36 8.24
C TYR A 80 -2.31 -4.22 8.34
N PHE A 81 -1.56 -3.97 7.28
CA PHE A 81 -0.75 -2.77 7.17
C PHE A 81 -1.56 -1.64 6.54
N GLU A 82 -1.52 -0.46 7.14
CA GLU A 82 -1.94 0.77 6.50
C GLU A 82 -0.70 1.52 6.05
N ALA A 83 -0.65 1.92 4.79
CA ALA A 83 0.44 2.70 4.24
C ALA A 83 -0.08 3.97 3.57
N HIS A 84 0.59 5.11 3.77
CA HIS A 84 0.22 6.32 3.04
C HIS A 84 0.42 6.16 1.53
N ARG A 85 1.48 5.45 1.12
CA ARG A 85 1.75 5.13 -0.28
C ARG A 85 2.13 3.68 -0.43
N CYS A 86 1.86 3.13 -1.61
CA CYS A 86 2.22 1.76 -1.99
C CYS A 86 2.97 1.74 -3.33
N PRO A 87 3.60 0.60 -3.68
CA PRO A 87 4.34 0.42 -4.94
C PRO A 87 3.52 0.58 -6.23
N ILE A 88 2.18 0.63 -6.14
CA ILE A 88 1.31 0.89 -7.30
C ILE A 88 1.24 2.39 -7.60
N CYS A 89 1.10 3.21 -6.57
CA CYS A 89 0.93 4.66 -6.71
C CYS A 89 2.23 5.46 -6.52
N ASP A 90 3.27 4.83 -6.00
CA ASP A 90 4.61 5.38 -5.82
C ASP A 90 5.67 4.28 -6.00
N THR A 91 6.95 4.59 -5.83
CA THR A 91 8.03 3.58 -6.00
C THR A 91 8.10 2.53 -4.88
N ASP A 92 7.62 2.84 -3.68
CA ASP A 92 7.67 1.95 -2.52
C ASP A 92 6.56 2.27 -1.50
N TYR A 93 6.49 1.50 -0.42
CA TYR A 93 5.69 1.81 0.75
C TYR A 93 6.27 2.99 1.55
N SER A 94 5.40 3.84 2.09
CA SER A 94 5.80 4.94 2.98
C SER A 94 4.76 5.18 4.06
N GLU A 95 5.22 5.63 5.24
CA GLU A 95 4.38 5.92 6.41
C GLU A 95 3.46 4.72 6.72
N VAL A 96 4.11 3.59 6.99
CA VAL A 96 3.45 2.31 7.25
C VAL A 96 3.13 2.19 8.73
N SER A 97 1.95 1.67 9.04
CA SER A 97 1.53 1.29 10.38
C SER A 97 0.87 -0.09 10.35
N LEU A 98 1.12 -0.90 11.38
CA LEU A 98 0.41 -2.16 11.58
C LEU A 98 -0.84 -1.88 12.43
N LYS A 99 -2.01 -2.28 11.95
CA LYS A 99 -3.30 -2.04 12.61
C LYS A 99 -4.09 -3.35 12.75
N ARG A 100 -5.03 -3.38 13.70
CA ARG A 100 -5.97 -4.51 13.81
C ARG A 100 -7.18 -4.28 12.92
N ILE A 101 -7.66 -5.34 12.31
CA ILE A 101 -8.88 -5.33 11.49
C ILE A 101 -10.11 -4.98 12.35
N ASP A 102 -10.09 -5.31 13.64
CA ASP A 102 -11.18 -5.01 14.58
C ASP A 102 -11.26 -3.53 14.98
N ASP A 103 -10.21 -2.74 14.71
CA ASP A 103 -10.20 -1.29 14.96
C ASP A 103 -10.81 -0.49 13.79
N LEU A 104 -11.14 -1.16 12.67
CA LEU A 104 -11.83 -0.52 11.55
C LEU A 104 -13.31 -0.28 11.89
N PRO A 105 -13.88 0.86 11.46
CA PRO A 105 -15.28 1.21 11.70
C PRO A 105 -16.28 0.28 11.01
#